data_AF-A0A533US25-F1
#
_entry.id   AF-A0A533US25-F1
#
_cell.length_a   1.000
_cell.length_b   1.000
_cell.length_c   1.000
_cell.angle_alpha   90.00
_cell.angle_beta   90.00
_cell.angle_gamma   90.00
#
_symmetry.space_group_name_H-M   'P 1'
#
loop_
_entity.id
_entity.type
_entity.pdbx_description
1 polymer ?
#
loop_
_entity_poly.entity_id
_entity_poly.type
_entity_poly.pdbx_seq_one_letter_code
_entity_poly.pdbx_strand_id
1 'polypeptide(L)'
;DFGQVAAKVLEQKTQTTFITEDITVERVYDTLYKIAELKGTRSQDMKMKYISSLLNDATPVEAGFIAKIITSNLRLGIADYTILDALAIAFTGSKENRPMLEHAYNVCSDLGRVANGVAKDGILSLKNFQVSIFSPIRPMLAERIKSPQEAREK
;
A
#
# COMPACT_ATOMS: atom_id res chain seq x y z
N ASP A 1 22.16 2.32 0.02
CA ASP A 1 20.76 1.84 0.04
C ASP A 1 20.54 0.88 -1.12
N PHE A 2 19.76 -0.19 -0.94
CA PHE A 2 19.55 -1.22 -1.98
C PHE A 2 18.87 -0.67 -3.23
N GLY A 3 17.95 0.31 -3.09
CA GLY A 3 17.32 0.94 -4.25
C GLY A 3 18.31 1.68 -5.14
N GLN A 4 19.23 2.45 -4.53
CA GLN A 4 20.29 3.14 -5.28
C GLN A 4 21.26 2.15 -5.96
N VAL A 5 21.58 1.04 -5.29
CA VAL A 5 22.43 0.00 -5.87
C VAL A 5 21.74 -0.65 -7.07
N ALA A 6 20.46 -1.01 -6.96
CA ALA A 6 19.69 -1.60 -8.06
C ALA A 6 19.65 -0.67 -9.28
N ALA A 7 19.36 0.63 -9.08
CA ALA A 7 19.35 1.62 -10.15
C ALA A 7 20.72 1.72 -10.84
N LYS A 8 21.80 1.85 -10.07
CA LYS A 8 23.16 2.00 -10.61
C LYS A 8 23.65 0.76 -11.36
N VAL A 9 23.29 -0.43 -10.90
CA VAL A 9 23.64 -1.69 -11.58
C VAL A 9 22.93 -1.79 -12.94
N LEU A 10 21.68 -1.33 -13.02
CA LEU A 10 20.92 -1.32 -14.27
C LEU A 10 21.41 -0.27 -15.26
N GLU A 11 21.84 0.90 -14.80
CA GLU A 11 22.50 1.91 -15.66
C GLU A 11 23.77 1.38 -16.32
N GLN A 12 24.51 0.52 -15.61
CA GLN A 12 25.75 -0.08 -16.07
C GLN A 12 25.55 -1.39 -16.84
N LYS A 13 24.29 -1.80 -17.06
CA LYS A 13 23.97 -3.06 -17.72
C LYS A 13 24.36 -2.98 -19.18
N THR A 14 25.33 -3.80 -19.57
CA THR A 14 25.81 -3.91 -20.96
C THR A 14 25.01 -4.87 -21.81
N GLN A 15 24.26 -5.77 -21.19
CA GLN A 15 23.50 -6.83 -21.85
C GLN A 15 22.00 -6.65 -21.62
N THR A 16 21.24 -6.44 -22.70
CA THR A 16 19.78 -6.32 -22.66
C THR A 16 19.11 -7.61 -23.13
N THR A 17 17.90 -7.85 -22.64
CA THR A 17 17.02 -8.91 -23.14
C THR A 17 16.49 -8.52 -24.52
N PHE A 18 16.38 -9.50 -25.43
CA PHE A 18 15.91 -9.27 -26.80
C PHE A 18 14.44 -8.82 -26.86
N ILE A 19 13.65 -9.20 -25.85
CA ILE A 19 12.27 -8.78 -25.64
C ILE A 19 12.17 -8.29 -24.20
N THR A 20 11.77 -7.04 -24.03
CA THR A 20 11.41 -6.46 -22.74
C THR A 20 9.90 -6.35 -22.66
N GLU A 21 9.33 -6.80 -21.55
CA GLU A 21 7.91 -6.61 -21.25
C GLU A 21 7.77 -5.38 -20.36
N ASP A 22 6.78 -4.53 -20.63
CA ASP A 22 6.60 -3.29 -19.87
C ASP A 22 6.35 -3.57 -18.38
N ILE A 23 6.84 -2.68 -17.51
CA ILE A 23 6.57 -2.70 -16.09
C ILE A 23 5.27 -1.96 -15.81
N THR A 24 4.21 -2.70 -15.51
CA THR A 24 2.93 -2.15 -15.02
C THR A 24 2.77 -2.36 -13.52
N VAL A 25 1.89 -1.58 -12.89
CA VAL A 25 1.58 -1.72 -11.46
C VAL A 25 0.99 -3.10 -11.17
N GLU A 26 0.12 -3.58 -12.05
CA GLU A 26 -0.49 -4.91 -11.99
C GLU A 26 0.58 -6.01 -12.04
N ARG A 27 1.52 -5.92 -12.99
CA ARG A 27 2.60 -6.90 -13.14
C ARG A 27 3.49 -6.95 -11.90
N VAL A 28 3.85 -5.79 -11.35
CA VAL A 28 4.64 -5.70 -10.11
C VAL A 28 3.86 -6.32 -8.95
N TYR A 29 2.60 -5.92 -8.76
CA TYR A 29 1.75 -6.43 -7.67
C TYR A 29 1.60 -7.95 -7.75
N ASP A 30 1.20 -8.49 -8.90
CA ASP A 30 0.98 -9.92 -9.11
C ASP A 30 2.26 -10.73 -8.90
N THR A 31 3.40 -10.21 -9.34
CA THR A 31 4.69 -10.86 -9.15
C THR A 31 5.09 -10.91 -7.68
N LEU A 32 4.92 -9.80 -6.95
CA LEU A 32 5.19 -9.74 -5.51
C LEU A 32 4.22 -10.62 -4.70
N TYR A 33 2.95 -10.66 -5.11
CA TYR A 33 1.95 -11.53 -4.50
C TYR A 33 2.30 -13.00 -4.70
N LYS A 34 2.66 -13.42 -5.93
CA LYS A 34 3.18 -14.77 -6.22
C LYS A 34 4.41 -15.10 -5.36
N ILE A 35 5.36 -14.17 -5.22
CA ILE A 35 6.55 -14.33 -4.37
C ILE A 35 6.16 -14.57 -2.90
N ALA A 36 5.13 -13.89 -2.40
CA ALA A 36 4.65 -14.05 -1.03
C ALA A 36 3.99 -15.43 -0.80
N GLU A 37 3.28 -15.97 -1.79
CA GLU A 37 2.62 -17.27 -1.72
C GLU A 37 3.59 -18.47 -1.80
N LEU A 38 4.75 -18.31 -2.44
CA LEU A 38 5.75 -19.38 -2.61
C LEU A 38 6.31 -19.88 -1.27
N LYS A 39 6.15 -21.19 -1.03
CA LYS A 39 6.60 -21.94 0.16
C LYS A 39 7.16 -23.31 -0.25
N GLY A 40 7.95 -23.94 0.63
CA GLY A 40 8.49 -25.29 0.43
C GLY A 40 9.86 -25.34 -0.25
N THR A 41 10.29 -26.53 -0.63
CA THR A 41 11.62 -26.77 -1.22
C THR A 41 11.77 -26.02 -2.55
N ARG A 42 12.93 -25.40 -2.79
CA ARG A 42 13.23 -24.54 -3.96
C ARG A 42 12.47 -23.21 -4.03
N SER A 43 11.72 -22.83 -2.99
CA SER A 43 11.01 -21.54 -2.99
C SER A 43 11.97 -20.36 -3.09
N GLN A 44 13.15 -20.44 -2.48
CA GLN A 44 14.17 -19.38 -2.56
C GLN A 44 14.65 -19.16 -4.00
N ASP A 45 15.01 -20.24 -4.72
CA ASP A 45 15.45 -20.15 -6.11
C ASP A 45 14.37 -19.54 -7.01
N MET A 46 13.11 -19.92 -6.79
CA MET A 46 11.98 -19.36 -7.55
C MET A 46 11.76 -17.88 -7.24
N LYS A 47 11.84 -17.46 -5.97
CA LYS A 47 11.75 -16.04 -5.59
C LYS A 47 12.85 -15.22 -6.26
N MET A 48 14.09 -15.73 -6.25
CA MET A 48 15.21 -15.09 -6.94
C MET A 48 14.93 -14.94 -8.44
N LYS A 49 14.42 -15.98 -9.10
CA LYS A 49 14.05 -15.91 -10.53
C LYS A 49 12.99 -14.84 -10.82
N TYR A 50 11.92 -14.77 -10.02
CA TYR A 50 10.87 -13.77 -10.22
C TYR A 50 11.38 -12.35 -10.01
N ILE A 51 12.19 -12.11 -8.97
CA ILE A 51 12.79 -10.80 -8.72
C ILE A 51 13.75 -10.43 -9.85
N SER A 52 14.64 -11.35 -10.26
CA SER A 52 15.57 -11.11 -11.37
C SER A 52 14.85 -10.83 -12.69
N SER A 53 13.75 -11.54 -12.97
CA SER A 53 12.92 -11.27 -14.15
C SER A 53 12.34 -9.86 -14.11
N LEU A 54 11.75 -9.47 -12.97
CA LEU A 54 11.12 -8.15 -12.82
C LEU A 54 12.14 -7.01 -12.93
N LEU A 55 13.32 -7.17 -12.32
CA LEU A 55 14.40 -6.18 -12.40
C LEU A 55 15.05 -6.11 -13.79
N ASN A 56 15.03 -7.20 -14.57
CA ASN A 56 15.63 -7.20 -15.89
C ASN A 56 14.89 -6.33 -16.90
N ASP A 57 13.58 -6.21 -16.73
CA ASP A 57 12.69 -5.43 -17.60
C ASP A 57 12.46 -4.00 -17.09
N ALA A 58 12.84 -3.71 -15.84
CA ALA A 58 12.65 -2.42 -15.23
C ALA A 58 13.70 -1.38 -15.66
N THR A 59 13.26 -0.13 -15.79
CA THR A 59 14.16 1.02 -15.88
C THR A 59 14.94 1.20 -14.56
N PRO A 60 16.08 1.92 -14.56
CA PRO A 60 16.85 2.16 -13.35
C PRO A 60 16.04 2.75 -12.19
N VAL A 61 15.13 3.69 -12.50
CA VAL A 61 14.27 4.33 -11.49
C VAL A 61 13.27 3.33 -10.91
N GLU A 62 12.57 2.59 -11.76
CA GLU A 62 11.60 1.57 -11.35
C GLU A 62 12.26 0.49 -10.49
N ALA A 63 13.41 -0.03 -10.92
CA ALA A 63 14.15 -1.02 -10.16
C ALA A 63 14.58 -0.52 -8.78
N GLY A 64 14.94 0.77 -8.68
CA GLY A 64 15.23 1.39 -7.39
C GLY A 64 14.02 1.37 -6.44
N PHE A 65 12.81 1.65 -6.95
CA PHE A 65 11.58 1.57 -6.16
C PHE A 65 11.16 0.13 -5.86
N ILE A 66 11.23 -0.78 -6.83
CA ILE A 66 10.93 -2.20 -6.66
C ILE A 66 11.82 -2.81 -5.58
N ALA A 67 13.13 -2.53 -5.61
CA ALA A 67 14.06 -2.99 -4.59
C ALA A 67 13.72 -2.44 -3.19
N LYS A 68 13.31 -1.16 -3.09
CA LYS A 68 12.85 -0.56 -1.82
C LYS A 68 11.55 -1.16 -1.32
N ILE A 69 10.61 -1.51 -2.21
CA ILE A 69 9.35 -2.19 -1.86
C ILE A 69 9.67 -3.58 -1.27
N ILE A 70 10.47 -4.38 -1.98
CA ILE A 70 10.84 -5.74 -1.56
C ILE A 70 11.57 -5.72 -0.21
N THR A 71 12.45 -4.75 0.01
CA THR A 71 13.21 -4.59 1.26
C THR A 71 12.48 -3.82 2.35
N SER A 72 11.24 -3.36 2.10
CA SER A 72 10.45 -2.52 3.02
C SER A 72 11.19 -1.24 3.48
N ASN A 73 12.00 -0.64 2.60
CA ASN A 73 12.88 0.50 2.91
C ASN A 73 12.54 1.78 2.10
N LEU A 74 11.26 2.00 1.77
CA LEU A 74 10.82 3.18 1.01
C LEU A 74 11.00 4.50 1.79
N ARG A 75 10.68 4.51 3.09
CA ARG A 75 10.82 5.66 4.01
C ARG A 75 10.22 6.97 3.50
N LEU A 76 9.01 6.92 2.93
CA LEU A 76 8.32 8.10 2.38
C LEU A 76 7.72 9.02 3.45
N GLY A 77 7.61 8.56 4.71
CA GLY A 77 6.96 9.34 5.78
C GLY A 77 5.44 9.45 5.61
N ILE A 78 4.83 8.57 4.82
CA ILE A 78 3.39 8.53 4.55
C ILE A 78 2.73 7.53 5.49
N ALA A 79 1.64 7.93 6.13
CA ALA A 79 0.79 7.08 6.96
C ALA A 79 -0.63 6.99 6.39
N ASP A 80 -1.45 6.09 6.93
CA ASP A 80 -2.82 5.83 6.44
C ASP A 80 -3.66 7.12 6.36
N TYR A 81 -3.56 7.99 7.36
CA TYR A 81 -4.30 9.25 7.41
C TYR A 81 -3.86 10.26 6.35
N THR A 82 -2.58 10.22 5.95
CA THR A 82 -2.09 11.02 4.81
C THR A 82 -2.73 10.55 3.51
N ILE A 83 -2.94 9.24 3.35
CA ILE A 83 -3.62 8.68 2.19
C ILE A 83 -5.12 9.01 2.23
N LEU A 84 -5.77 8.96 3.39
CA LEU A 84 -7.17 9.40 3.53
C LEU A 84 -7.38 10.85 3.14
N ASP A 85 -6.45 11.75 3.54
CA ASP A 85 -6.44 13.14 3.09
C ASP A 85 -6.34 13.24 1.56
N ALA A 86 -5.42 12.49 0.96
CA ALA A 86 -5.22 12.48 -0.48
C ALA A 86 -6.46 11.94 -1.22
N LEU A 87 -7.09 10.87 -0.71
CA LEU A 87 -8.31 10.30 -1.28
C LEU A 87 -9.49 11.28 -1.19
N ALA A 88 -9.63 11.99 -0.07
CA ALA A 88 -10.66 13.01 0.09
C ALA A 88 -10.52 14.12 -0.97
N ILE A 89 -9.30 14.64 -1.15
CA ILE A 89 -9.03 15.68 -2.15
C ILE A 89 -9.25 15.13 -3.57
N ALA A 90 -8.68 13.96 -3.89
CA ALA A 90 -8.69 13.40 -5.24
C ALA A 90 -10.08 12.96 -5.72
N PHE A 91 -10.88 12.36 -4.84
CA PHE A 91 -12.15 11.71 -5.24
C PHE A 91 -13.40 12.41 -4.72
N THR A 92 -13.27 13.40 -3.83
CA THR A 92 -14.42 14.17 -3.33
C THR A 92 -14.27 15.68 -3.49
N GLY A 93 -13.12 16.15 -3.97
CA GLY A 93 -12.85 17.56 -4.27
C GLY A 93 -12.55 18.44 -3.05
N SER A 94 -12.70 17.93 -1.82
CA SER A 94 -12.40 18.69 -0.60
C SER A 94 -11.84 17.79 0.50
N LYS A 95 -10.86 18.33 1.23
CA LYS A 95 -10.32 17.69 2.44
C LYS A 95 -11.34 17.60 3.57
N GLU A 96 -12.38 18.44 3.55
CA GLU A 96 -13.44 18.45 4.58
C GLU A 96 -14.23 17.14 4.63
N ASN A 97 -14.23 16.36 3.54
CA ASN A 97 -14.90 15.06 3.47
C ASN A 97 -14.08 13.91 4.10
N ARG A 98 -12.84 14.17 4.54
CA ARG A 98 -11.98 13.21 5.25
C ARG A 98 -12.69 12.45 6.38
N PRO A 99 -13.54 13.06 7.23
CA PRO A 99 -14.24 12.33 8.30
C PRO A 99 -15.13 11.19 7.79
N MET A 100 -15.70 11.30 6.58
CA MET A 100 -16.50 10.23 5.98
C MET A 100 -15.62 9.04 5.55
N LEU A 101 -14.45 9.32 4.98
CA LEU A 101 -13.48 8.27 4.62
C LEU A 101 -12.87 7.64 5.87
N GLU A 102 -12.56 8.44 6.89
CA GLU A 102 -12.08 7.97 8.18
C GLU A 102 -13.11 7.06 8.86
N HIS A 103 -14.40 7.42 8.85
CA HIS A 103 -15.46 6.55 9.36
C HIS A 103 -15.48 5.20 8.62
N ALA A 104 -15.48 5.21 7.28
CA ALA A 104 -15.44 3.99 6.49
C ALA A 104 -14.20 3.13 6.82
N TYR A 105 -13.04 3.76 6.96
CA TYR A 105 -11.78 3.10 7.31
C TYR A 105 -11.77 2.56 8.75
N ASN A 106 -12.38 3.26 9.71
CA ASN A 106 -12.51 2.76 11.08
C ASN A 106 -13.38 1.50 11.16
N VAL A 107 -14.37 1.37 10.27
CA VAL A 107 -15.29 0.23 10.24
C VAL A 107 -14.69 -0.99 9.54
N CYS A 108 -13.96 -0.82 8.43
CA CYS A 108 -13.41 -1.96 7.67
C CYS A 108 -11.91 -2.23 7.87
N SER A 109 -11.17 -1.26 8.43
CA SER A 109 -9.70 -1.27 8.59
C SER A 109 -8.90 -1.58 7.30
N ASP A 110 -9.51 -1.35 6.14
CA ASP A 110 -8.93 -1.62 4.82
C ASP A 110 -8.98 -0.36 3.96
N LEU A 111 -7.81 0.22 3.74
CA LEU A 111 -7.65 1.44 2.97
C LEU A 111 -7.88 1.22 1.45
N GLY A 112 -7.51 0.04 0.93
CA GLY A 112 -7.72 -0.31 -0.47
C GLY A 112 -9.20 -0.45 -0.80
N ARG A 113 -9.99 -1.02 0.13
CA ARG A 113 -11.45 -1.10 0.00
C ARG A 113 -12.11 0.28 0.01
N VAL A 114 -11.69 1.18 0.91
CA VAL A 114 -12.17 2.57 0.94
C VAL A 114 -11.80 3.32 -0.34
N ALA A 115 -10.56 3.19 -0.79
CA ALA A 115 -10.08 3.78 -2.04
C ALA A 115 -10.90 3.27 -3.25
N ASN A 116 -11.18 1.97 -3.33
CA ASN A 116 -11.99 1.39 -4.40
C ASN A 116 -13.41 1.97 -4.42
N GLY A 117 -14.06 2.03 -3.25
CA GLY A 117 -15.42 2.54 -3.12
C GLY A 117 -15.53 4.01 -3.51
N VAL A 118 -14.64 4.87 -3.02
CA VAL A 118 -14.68 6.31 -3.33
C VAL A 118 -14.29 6.59 -4.79
N ALA A 119 -13.36 5.81 -5.36
CA ALA A 119 -12.93 5.99 -6.74
C ALA A 119 -13.98 5.56 -7.77
N LYS A 120 -14.78 4.52 -7.47
CA LYS A 120 -15.82 4.03 -8.39
C LYS A 120 -17.14 4.76 -8.24
N ASP A 121 -17.60 4.91 -7.00
CA ASP A 121 -18.98 5.29 -6.67
C ASP A 121 -19.07 6.66 -5.96
N GLY A 122 -17.93 7.34 -5.79
CA GLY A 122 -17.84 8.65 -5.17
C GLY A 122 -18.15 8.66 -3.67
N ILE A 123 -18.44 9.84 -3.13
CA ILE A 123 -18.63 10.06 -1.68
C ILE A 123 -19.82 9.28 -1.08
N LEU A 124 -20.85 8.97 -1.88
CA LEU A 124 -22.05 8.30 -1.41
C LEU A 124 -21.79 6.86 -0.99
N SER A 125 -20.80 6.21 -1.60
CA SER A 125 -20.42 4.82 -1.29
C SER A 125 -19.90 4.66 0.14
N LEU A 126 -19.34 5.71 0.73
CA LEU A 126 -18.80 5.71 2.09
C LEU A 126 -19.88 5.45 3.15
N LYS A 127 -21.16 5.72 2.84
CA LYS A 127 -22.29 5.42 3.74
C LYS A 127 -22.62 3.92 3.82
N ASN A 128 -22.16 3.13 2.85
CA ASN A 128 -22.43 1.69 2.79
C ASN A 128 -21.43 0.86 3.62
N PHE A 129 -20.40 1.49 4.17
CA PHE A 129 -19.42 0.79 5.02
C PHE A 129 -20.03 0.47 6.37
N GLN A 130 -20.29 -0.82 6.58
CA GLN A 130 -20.83 -1.37 7.81
C GLN A 130 -19.92 -2.47 8.36
N VAL A 131 -20.07 -2.73 9.65
CA VAL A 131 -19.37 -3.83 10.32
C VAL A 131 -19.71 -5.14 9.62
N SER A 132 -18.68 -5.89 9.27
CA SER A 132 -18.81 -7.19 8.61
C SER A 132 -17.94 -8.22 9.31
N ILE A 133 -18.44 -9.46 9.39
CA ILE A 133 -17.71 -10.58 9.98
C ILE A 133 -16.44 -10.81 9.15
N PHE A 134 -15.34 -11.17 9.83
CA PHE A 134 -14.01 -11.33 9.24
C PHE A 134 -13.36 -10.05 8.69
N SER A 135 -13.99 -8.89 8.89
CA SER A 135 -13.36 -7.58 8.68
C SER A 135 -12.98 -6.98 10.03
N PRO A 136 -11.70 -6.61 10.26
CA PRO A 136 -11.31 -5.98 11.50
C PRO A 136 -11.90 -4.57 11.62
N ILE A 137 -12.26 -4.18 12.84
CA ILE A 137 -12.70 -2.82 13.19
C ILE A 137 -11.57 -2.16 13.97
N ARG A 138 -11.33 -0.87 13.74
CA ARG A 138 -10.35 -0.12 14.54
C ARG A 138 -10.88 0.02 15.97
N PRO A 139 -10.12 -0.41 17.00
CA PRO A 139 -10.58 -0.37 18.37
C PRO A 139 -10.92 1.05 18.82
N MET A 140 -11.98 1.20 19.61
CA MET A 140 -12.26 2.44 20.31
C MET A 140 -11.19 2.66 21.38
N LEU A 141 -10.55 3.84 21.36
CA LEU A 141 -9.53 4.21 22.33
C LEU A 141 -10.19 4.97 23.49
N ALA A 142 -9.58 4.89 24.68
CA ALA A 142 -10.01 5.64 25.86
C ALA A 142 -9.02 6.78 26.15
N GLU A 143 -9.56 7.94 26.54
CA GLU A 143 -8.74 9.04 27.05
C GLU A 143 -8.24 8.73 28.46
N ARG A 144 -7.04 9.22 28.78
CA ARG A 144 -6.51 9.16 30.14
C ARG A 144 -7.10 10.30 30.98
N ILE A 145 -7.76 9.94 32.07
CA ILE A 145 -8.29 10.88 33.07
C ILE A 145 -7.35 10.97 34.29
N LYS A 146 -7.39 12.10 35.01
CA LYS A 146 -6.57 12.30 36.21
C LYS A 146 -7.29 11.92 37.50
N SER A 147 -8.63 11.99 37.53
CA SER A 147 -9.41 11.64 38.71
C SER A 147 -10.77 11.01 38.36
N PRO A 148 -11.39 10.27 39.29
CA PRO A 148 -12.73 9.71 39.10
C PRO A 148 -13.85 10.76 38.97
N GLN A 149 -13.66 11.97 39.52
CA GLN A 149 -14.64 13.05 39.42
C GLN A 149 -14.71 13.61 37.99
N GLU A 150 -13.55 13.80 37.36
CA GLU A 150 -13.43 14.25 35.96
C GLU A 150 -14.12 13.26 35.00
N ALA A 151 -14.08 11.95 35.30
CA ALA A 151 -14.76 10.92 34.52
C ALA A 151 -16.29 10.97 34.56
N ARG A 152 -16.88 11.65 35.55
CA ARG A 152 -18.35 11.78 35.68
C ARG A 152 -18.90 13.03 35.00
N GLU A 153 -18.05 14.04 34.81
CA GLU A 153 -18.43 15.32 34.21
C GLU A 153 -18.29 15.31 32.68
N LYS A 154 -17.42 14.44 32.15
CA LYS A 154 -17.30 14.13 30.72
C LYS A 154 -18.23 12.98 30.33
#